data_AF-A0A9Q0YKX8-F1
#
_entry.id   AF-A0A9Q0YKX8-F1
#
_cell.length_a   1.000
_cell.length_b   1.000
_cell.length_c   1.000
_cell.angle_alpha   90.00
_cell.angle_beta   90.00
_cell.angle_gamma   90.00
#
_symmetry.space_group_name_H-M   'P 1'
#
loop_
_entity.id
_entity.type
_entity.pdbx_description
1 polymer ?
#
loop_
_entity_poly.entity_id
_entity_poly.type
_entity_poly.pdbx_seq_one_letter_code
_entity_poly.pdbx_strand_id
1 'polypeptide(L)'
;MGVTDVSLKKNKNLIIKPADKGGATVVWRRDLYVSEAEKQLSDQTAYTELPMDPTSEIQTLVKKTLATLVSQKHLPESAKALLHPCPQISNFYLLPKIHKANNPGRPIVSSHSCPTVLISQYVDSVLSPLVSTLPSFIQDTPHFLRLIQNFEFPENPSERTLFTMDVSSLYTSIPHHAALAAIRHYLDQRQDPSIPTTTFLRLTELVLTQNCFQFNGRFFRQIKGVAMGTKLGPSVACLTMGHFEEQLFSRYTGIKPILYKRSCTNSIPFSQLLRARRICSDDQDFAKVSKQIISFFEQRQYPQRVLSNALKRIQGIDRASALAPKTDHTPTRRIPLVLSFHPSVTPIVRAIYRNVETLRHDPSTRDHFPDPPITAFRIEKNISKHLVRASQPQAVVPDTPGTFPCNRGRCNTCPVVSYDKNLSIVGPNNNRFNVHQHFTCTSANVVYVLVCKRCNILYVGETKRRLADRVTEHLRSIKQNLPGFPVATHFNPPSTCSIRDLMVSAAISCRGSDHDRLAAENRLIMKLGTLSPHGLNVRLELL
;
A
#
# COMPACT_ATOMS: atom_id res chain seq x y z
N MET A 1 -22.25 27.50 -10.33
CA MET A 1 -20.81 27.50 -10.69
C MET A 1 -20.12 26.33 -10.00
N GLY A 2 -19.97 25.21 -10.72
CA GLY A 2 -19.39 23.96 -10.21
C GLY A 2 -17.87 23.93 -10.33
N VAL A 3 -17.18 24.43 -9.31
CA VAL A 3 -15.72 24.27 -9.14
C VAL A 3 -15.50 23.40 -7.91
N THR A 4 -15.71 22.09 -7.97
CA THR A 4 -15.77 21.34 -6.70
C THR A 4 -14.87 20.13 -6.53
N ASP A 5 -14.22 19.57 -7.56
CA ASP A 5 -13.21 18.51 -7.32
C ASP A 5 -12.11 18.38 -8.37
N VAL A 6 -12.48 18.46 -9.65
CA VAL A 6 -11.54 18.27 -10.76
C VAL A 6 -10.51 19.40 -10.85
N SER A 7 -10.91 20.64 -10.50
CA SER A 7 -10.05 21.82 -10.52
C SER A 7 -8.95 21.76 -9.45
N LEU A 8 -9.30 21.43 -8.20
CA LEU A 8 -8.35 21.30 -7.09
C LEU A 8 -7.35 20.17 -7.32
N LYS A 9 -7.81 19.04 -7.87
CA LYS A 9 -6.94 17.91 -8.22
C LYS A 9 -5.96 18.22 -9.37
N LYS A 10 -6.36 19.10 -10.29
CA LYS A 10 -5.52 19.57 -11.41
C LYS A 10 -4.57 20.70 -10.99
N ASN A 11 -4.87 21.41 -9.91
CA ASN A 11 -4.03 22.52 -9.45
C ASN A 11 -2.67 22.02 -8.96
N LYS A 12 -1.62 22.29 -9.76
CA LYS A 12 -0.24 21.92 -9.45
C LYS A 12 0.39 22.80 -8.38
N ASN A 13 -0.27 23.84 -7.87
CA ASN A 13 0.29 24.65 -6.79
C ASN A 13 -0.15 24.17 -5.41
N LEU A 14 -0.98 23.12 -5.35
CA LEU A 14 -1.51 22.57 -4.10
C LEU A 14 -1.08 21.11 -3.90
N ILE A 15 -0.98 20.73 -2.63
CA ILE A 15 -0.79 19.37 -2.13
C ILE A 15 -1.94 19.09 -1.17
N ILE A 16 -2.68 18.01 -1.41
CA ILE A 16 -3.82 17.63 -0.57
C ILE A 16 -3.47 16.32 0.16
N LYS A 17 -3.45 16.38 1.50
CA LYS A 17 -3.01 15.28 2.38
C LYS A 17 -3.97 15.13 3.58
N PRO A 18 -4.08 13.94 4.17
CA PRO A 18 -4.77 13.80 5.45
C PRO A 18 -3.90 14.39 6.56
N ALA A 19 -4.52 15.00 7.56
CA ALA A 19 -3.82 15.43 8.77
C ALA A 19 -3.27 14.23 9.55
N ASP A 20 -2.16 14.42 10.25
CA ASP A 20 -1.54 13.40 11.12
C ASP A 20 -2.51 12.87 12.20
N LYS A 21 -3.36 13.75 12.72
CA LYS A 21 -4.37 13.45 13.74
C LYS A 21 -5.67 14.20 13.43
N GLY A 22 -6.79 13.65 13.89
CA GLY A 22 -8.10 14.31 13.81
C GLY A 22 -8.88 14.11 12.51
N GLY A 23 -8.37 13.31 11.56
CA GLY A 23 -9.12 12.88 10.36
C GLY A 23 -9.40 13.98 9.32
N ALA A 24 -8.91 15.21 9.54
CA ALA A 24 -9.09 16.32 8.63
C ALA A 24 -8.34 16.13 7.31
N THR A 25 -8.84 16.72 6.23
CA THR A 25 -8.13 16.88 4.96
C THR A 25 -7.49 18.26 4.91
N VAL A 26 -6.20 18.32 4.58
CA VAL A 26 -5.41 19.56 4.55
C VAL A 26 -5.05 19.90 3.12
N VAL A 27 -5.30 21.15 2.74
CA VAL A 27 -4.84 21.75 1.48
C VAL A 27 -3.61 22.58 1.81
N TRP A 28 -2.44 22.16 1.31
CA TRP A 28 -1.16 22.80 1.56
C TRP A 28 -0.63 23.38 0.24
N ARG A 29 -0.21 24.65 0.27
CA ARG A 29 0.63 25.23 -0.80
C ARG A 29 1.87 24.36 -1.06
N ARG A 30 2.13 24.05 -2.34
CA ARG A 30 3.18 23.11 -2.74
C ARG A 30 4.58 23.61 -2.36
N ASP A 31 4.86 24.89 -2.57
CA ASP A 31 6.14 25.52 -2.22
C ASP A 31 6.44 25.38 -0.73
N LEU A 32 5.47 25.65 0.14
CA LEU A 32 5.62 25.49 1.59
C LEU A 32 5.78 24.02 2.00
N TYR A 33 5.03 23.11 1.38
CA TYR A 33 5.14 21.67 1.63
C TYR A 33 6.52 21.13 1.23
N VAL A 34 7.05 21.57 0.08
CA VAL A 34 8.38 21.18 -0.41
C VAL A 34 9.46 21.77 0.50
N SER A 35 9.36 23.04 0.87
CA SER A 35 10.30 23.69 1.79
C SER A 35 10.36 23.00 3.16
N GLU A 36 9.22 22.62 3.73
CA GLU A 36 9.18 21.87 5.00
C GLU A 36 9.84 20.49 4.87
N ALA A 37 9.61 19.79 3.76
CA ALA A 37 10.24 18.49 3.52
C ALA A 37 11.75 18.62 3.31
N GLU A 38 12.20 19.58 2.52
CA GLU A 38 13.61 19.83 2.26
C GLU A 38 14.36 20.26 3.53
N LYS A 39 13.72 21.06 4.39
CA LYS A 39 14.23 21.40 5.73
C LYS A 39 14.43 20.14 6.61
N GLN A 40 13.54 19.16 6.54
CA GLN A 40 13.72 17.90 7.28
C GLN A 40 14.80 17.01 6.64
N LEU A 41 14.87 16.98 5.31
CA LEU A 41 15.84 16.17 4.56
C LEU A 41 17.25 16.76 4.54
N SER A 42 17.42 18.04 4.90
CA SER A 42 18.73 18.68 5.06
C SER A 42 19.48 18.26 6.34
N ASP A 43 18.84 17.51 7.24
CA ASP A 43 19.50 16.93 8.40
C ASP A 43 20.50 15.85 7.98
N GLN A 44 21.77 16.23 7.84
CA GLN A 44 22.87 15.36 7.46
C GLN A 44 23.19 14.27 8.50
N THR A 45 22.65 14.38 9.73
CA THR A 45 22.79 13.33 10.74
C THR A 45 21.81 12.17 10.52
N ALA A 46 20.72 12.42 9.78
CA ALA A 46 19.66 11.45 9.55
C ALA A 46 19.56 11.02 8.09
N TYR A 47 19.93 11.89 7.15
CA TYR A 47 19.77 11.66 5.72
C TYR A 47 21.04 11.97 4.93
N THR A 48 21.22 11.23 3.83
CA THR A 48 22.25 11.49 2.84
C THR A 48 21.60 11.51 1.47
N GLU A 49 21.85 12.56 0.70
CA GLU A 49 21.41 12.64 -0.70
C GLU A 49 22.22 11.68 -1.58
N LEU A 50 21.56 11.06 -2.55
CA LEU A 50 22.13 10.14 -3.51
C LEU A 50 22.07 10.73 -4.92
N PRO A 51 23.10 10.50 -5.76
CA PRO A 51 23.14 11.05 -7.11
C PRO A 51 22.14 10.39 -8.08
N MET A 52 21.69 9.17 -7.79
CA MET A 52 20.78 8.41 -8.63
C MET A 52 19.96 7.38 -7.84
N ASP A 53 18.95 6.79 -8.49
CA ASP A 53 18.09 5.75 -7.92
C ASP A 53 18.89 4.47 -7.59
N PRO A 54 19.05 4.10 -6.30
CA PRO A 54 19.83 2.93 -5.89
C PRO A 54 19.04 1.61 -5.98
N THR A 55 17.80 1.61 -6.47
CA THR A 55 16.90 0.44 -6.38
C THR A 55 17.51 -0.83 -6.98
N SER A 56 18.15 -0.73 -8.15
CA SER A 56 18.79 -1.89 -8.82
C SER A 56 20.00 -2.42 -8.06
N GLU A 57 20.80 -1.52 -7.47
CA GLU A 57 21.95 -1.85 -6.64
C GLU A 57 21.50 -2.60 -5.38
N ILE A 58 20.52 -2.04 -4.65
CA ILE A 58 19.96 -2.64 -3.44
C ILE A 58 19.32 -3.99 -3.75
N GLN A 59 18.58 -4.11 -4.86
CA GLN A 59 18.00 -5.37 -5.29
C GLN A 59 19.08 -6.45 -5.52
N THR A 60 20.21 -6.07 -6.11
CA THR A 60 21.35 -6.98 -6.33
C THR A 60 21.97 -7.39 -5.00
N LEU A 61 22.14 -6.46 -4.06
CA LEU A 61 22.62 -6.73 -2.71
C LEU A 61 21.68 -7.67 -1.93
N VAL A 62 20.37 -7.44 -2.00
CA VAL A 62 19.35 -8.30 -1.39
C VAL A 62 19.42 -9.71 -1.99
N LYS A 63 19.45 -9.82 -3.32
CA LYS A 63 19.58 -11.11 -4.02
C LYS A 63 20.83 -11.87 -3.59
N LYS A 64 21.98 -11.19 -3.55
CA LYS A 64 23.26 -11.78 -3.11
C LYS A 64 23.17 -12.26 -1.67
N THR A 65 22.64 -11.42 -0.77
CA THR A 65 22.53 -11.76 0.66
C THR A 65 21.62 -12.97 0.87
N LEU A 66 20.45 -13.01 0.24
CA LEU A 66 19.54 -14.16 0.33
C LEU A 66 20.18 -15.43 -0.23
N ALA A 67 20.86 -15.36 -1.37
CA ALA A 67 21.55 -16.51 -1.96
C ALA A 67 22.65 -17.06 -1.03
N THR A 68 23.45 -16.19 -0.43
CA THR A 68 24.48 -16.58 0.55
C THR A 68 23.86 -17.26 1.76
N LEU A 69 22.83 -16.67 2.38
CA LEU A 69 22.18 -17.22 3.57
C LEU A 69 21.52 -18.58 3.30
N VAL A 70 20.94 -18.75 2.11
CA VAL A 70 20.37 -20.04 1.68
C VAL A 70 21.46 -21.08 1.43
N SER A 71 22.56 -20.72 0.75
CA SER A 71 23.69 -21.63 0.53
C SER A 71 24.36 -22.10 1.82
N GLN A 72 24.37 -21.24 2.84
CA GLN A 72 24.89 -21.54 4.19
C GLN A 72 23.87 -22.31 5.05
N LYS A 73 22.69 -22.65 4.51
CA LYS A 73 21.58 -23.28 5.24
C LYS A 73 21.09 -22.46 6.45
N HIS A 74 21.39 -21.16 6.49
CA HIS A 74 20.89 -20.24 7.50
C HIS A 74 19.45 -19.78 7.21
N LEU A 75 18.99 -19.95 5.97
CA LEU A 75 17.60 -19.78 5.56
C LEU A 75 17.17 -20.99 4.70
N PRO A 76 15.89 -21.39 4.74
CA PRO A 76 15.37 -22.42 3.85
C PRO A 76 15.31 -21.92 2.40
N GLU A 77 15.26 -22.85 1.45
CA GLU A 77 15.19 -22.55 0.01
C GLU A 77 13.99 -21.66 -0.36
N SER A 78 12.87 -21.81 0.37
CA SER A 78 11.67 -20.97 0.23
C SER A 78 11.94 -19.47 0.48
N ALA A 79 13.00 -19.12 1.22
CA ALA A 79 13.38 -17.73 1.49
C ALA A 79 13.81 -16.96 0.23
N LYS A 80 14.08 -17.65 -0.89
CA LYS A 80 14.26 -16.99 -2.21
C LYS A 80 13.03 -16.16 -2.61
N ALA A 81 11.83 -16.51 -2.10
CA ALA A 81 10.61 -15.74 -2.31
C ALA A 81 10.61 -14.36 -1.61
N LEU A 82 11.55 -14.10 -0.69
CA LEU A 82 11.74 -12.79 -0.07
C LEU A 82 12.35 -11.76 -1.04
N LEU A 83 12.80 -12.18 -2.22
CA LEU A 83 13.26 -11.29 -3.27
C LEU A 83 12.06 -10.68 -4.01
N HIS A 84 11.84 -9.37 -3.86
CA HIS A 84 10.73 -8.70 -4.54
C HIS A 84 10.92 -8.74 -6.08
N PRO A 85 9.92 -9.18 -6.88
CA PRO A 85 10.13 -9.44 -8.31
C PRO A 85 10.27 -8.17 -9.16
N CYS A 86 9.66 -7.05 -8.73
CA CYS A 86 9.66 -5.78 -9.45
C CYS A 86 9.77 -4.61 -8.46
N PRO A 87 10.92 -4.42 -7.79
CA PRO A 87 11.06 -3.37 -6.79
C PRO A 87 11.00 -1.97 -7.42
N GLN A 88 10.60 -0.99 -6.61
CA GLN A 88 10.55 0.43 -6.95
C GLN A 88 11.08 1.25 -5.78
N ILE A 89 11.65 2.42 -6.08
CA ILE A 89 12.07 3.36 -5.05
C ILE A 89 10.89 3.79 -4.17
N SER A 90 11.10 3.86 -2.86
CA SER A 90 10.09 4.33 -1.92
C SER A 90 9.80 5.82 -2.13
N ASN A 91 8.58 6.26 -1.81
CA ASN A 91 8.23 7.67 -1.90
C ASN A 91 8.16 8.31 -0.51
N PHE A 92 8.84 9.43 -0.33
CA PHE A 92 8.71 10.26 0.87
C PHE A 92 7.52 11.22 0.75
N TYR A 93 6.80 11.41 1.84
CA TYR A 93 5.78 12.43 1.94
C TYR A 93 5.53 12.85 3.39
N LEU A 94 4.89 14.01 3.56
CA LEU A 94 4.53 14.56 4.85
C LEU A 94 3.03 14.40 5.13
N LEU A 95 2.69 14.13 6.40
CA LEU A 95 1.34 14.30 6.95
C LEU A 95 1.31 15.54 7.86
N PRO A 96 0.46 16.55 7.61
CA PRO A 96 0.50 17.80 8.38
C PRO A 96 0.06 17.60 9.82
N LYS A 97 0.89 18.03 10.79
CA LYS A 97 0.56 18.01 12.22
C LYS A 97 -0.17 19.29 12.62
N ILE A 98 -1.43 19.43 12.19
CA ILE A 98 -2.27 20.61 12.46
C ILE A 98 -2.54 20.91 13.95
N HIS A 99 -2.13 20.01 14.84
CA HIS A 99 -2.26 20.13 16.29
C HIS A 99 -0.96 20.63 16.97
N LYS A 100 0.07 20.98 16.19
CA LYS A 100 1.35 21.52 16.67
C LYS A 100 1.56 22.91 16.07
N ALA A 101 2.22 23.79 16.82
CA ALA A 101 2.62 25.11 16.33
C ALA A 101 3.38 24.99 15.00
N ASN A 102 3.11 25.89 14.06
CA ASN A 102 3.68 25.92 12.70
C ASN A 102 3.33 24.70 11.81
N ASN A 103 2.43 23.82 12.25
CA ASN A 103 1.90 22.70 11.47
C ASN A 103 2.97 21.82 10.76
N PRO A 104 4.05 21.39 11.45
CA PRO A 104 5.14 20.65 10.82
C PRO A 104 4.65 19.34 10.19
N GLY A 105 5.38 18.87 9.17
CA GLY A 105 5.08 17.59 8.54
C GLY A 105 5.53 16.39 9.37
N ARG A 106 4.75 15.31 9.45
CA ARG A 106 5.26 13.98 9.84
C ARG A 106 5.88 13.31 8.60
N PRO A 107 7.18 12.96 8.62
CA PRO A 107 7.81 12.24 7.53
C PRO A 107 7.28 10.80 7.47
N ILE A 108 6.88 10.35 6.27
CA ILE A 108 6.47 8.98 5.98
C ILE A 108 7.19 8.50 4.72
N VAL A 109 7.70 7.28 4.76
CA VAL A 109 8.32 6.60 3.62
C VAL A 109 7.43 5.45 3.18
N SER A 110 6.83 5.58 2.00
CA SER A 110 5.96 4.56 1.41
C SER A 110 6.78 3.38 0.89
N SER A 111 6.99 2.39 1.75
CA SER A 111 7.91 1.27 1.51
C SER A 111 7.25 0.04 0.85
N HIS A 112 6.08 0.19 0.23
CA HIS A 112 5.24 -0.95 -0.21
C HIS A 112 5.84 -1.78 -1.36
N SER A 113 6.77 -1.21 -2.14
CA SER A 113 7.39 -1.88 -3.29
C SER A 113 8.92 -1.79 -3.27
N CYS A 114 9.52 -1.40 -2.15
CA CYS A 114 10.97 -1.32 -2.05
C CYS A 114 11.62 -2.72 -2.07
N PRO A 115 12.91 -2.84 -2.43
CA PRO A 115 13.62 -4.12 -2.45
C PRO A 115 13.54 -4.92 -1.15
N THR A 116 13.42 -4.24 0.00
CA THR A 116 13.47 -4.84 1.34
C THR A 116 12.09 -5.10 1.94
N VAL A 117 10.98 -4.85 1.24
CA VAL A 117 9.61 -4.91 1.81
C VAL A 117 9.22 -6.32 2.31
N LEU A 118 9.60 -7.36 1.56
CA LEU A 118 9.28 -8.75 1.93
C LEU A 118 10.17 -9.25 3.07
N ILE A 119 11.45 -8.84 3.07
CA ILE A 119 12.35 -9.07 4.21
C ILE A 119 11.79 -8.40 5.46
N SER A 120 11.34 -7.15 5.35
CA SER A 120 10.72 -6.44 6.46
C SER A 120 9.50 -7.16 7.00
N GLN A 121 8.64 -7.70 6.13
CA GLN A 121 7.46 -8.46 6.55
C GLN A 121 7.84 -9.74 7.28
N TYR A 122 8.83 -10.45 6.75
CA TYR A 122 9.29 -11.71 7.30
C TYR A 122 9.93 -11.51 8.67
N VAL A 123 10.85 -10.57 8.81
CA VAL A 123 11.48 -10.22 10.09
C VAL A 123 10.42 -9.77 11.10
N ASP A 124 9.46 -8.94 10.69
CA ASP A 124 8.38 -8.49 11.59
C ASP A 124 7.56 -9.65 12.15
N SER A 125 7.27 -10.69 11.34
CA SER A 125 6.54 -11.87 11.81
C SER A 125 7.26 -12.65 12.92
N VAL A 126 8.58 -12.52 13.00
CA VAL A 126 9.42 -13.12 14.04
C VAL A 126 9.59 -12.19 15.24
N LEU A 127 9.68 -10.88 15.02
CA LEU A 127 9.86 -9.90 16.09
C LEU A 127 8.55 -9.55 16.81
N SER A 128 7.41 -9.54 16.13
CA SER A 128 6.14 -9.10 16.71
C SER A 128 5.69 -9.94 17.92
N PRO A 129 5.88 -11.28 17.97
CA PRO A 129 5.60 -12.04 19.18
C PRO A 129 6.51 -11.65 20.35
N LEU A 130 7.79 -11.35 20.10
CA LEU A 130 8.74 -10.90 21.13
C LEU A 130 8.34 -9.54 21.72
N VAL A 131 7.74 -8.65 20.92
CA VAL A 131 7.22 -7.38 21.42
C VAL A 131 6.16 -7.60 22.50
N SER A 132 5.37 -8.68 22.40
CA SER A 132 4.31 -8.97 23.35
C SER A 132 4.81 -9.45 24.72
N THR A 133 6.07 -9.88 24.81
CA THR A 133 6.70 -10.32 26.06
C THR A 133 7.27 -9.16 26.88
N LEU A 134 7.38 -7.96 26.28
CA LEU A 134 7.93 -6.79 26.96
C LEU A 134 7.08 -6.40 28.18
N PRO A 135 7.67 -6.10 29.36
CA PRO A 135 6.92 -5.68 30.53
C PRO A 135 6.07 -4.42 30.29
N SER A 136 6.54 -3.51 29.42
CA SER A 136 5.83 -2.27 29.05
C SER A 136 4.74 -2.46 28.01
N PHE A 137 4.56 -3.66 27.44
CA PHE A 137 3.66 -3.91 26.32
C PHE A 137 2.19 -3.65 26.68
N ILE A 138 1.52 -2.92 25.79
CA ILE A 138 0.07 -2.79 25.74
C ILE A 138 -0.37 -3.26 24.35
N GLN A 139 -1.04 -4.42 24.28
CA GLN A 139 -1.69 -4.89 23.06
C GLN A 139 -2.68 -3.88 22.51
N ASP A 140 -3.59 -3.45 23.36
CA ASP A 140 -4.64 -2.54 22.99
C ASP A 140 -5.16 -1.78 24.20
N THR A 141 -5.94 -0.78 23.87
CA THR A 141 -6.87 -0.09 24.72
C THR A 141 -7.50 -0.96 25.85
N PRO A 142 -8.10 -2.13 25.56
CA PRO A 142 -8.59 -3.05 26.59
C PRO A 142 -7.60 -3.67 27.52
N HIS A 143 -6.47 -4.09 26.98
CA HIS A 143 -5.43 -4.66 27.79
C HIS A 143 -4.96 -3.67 28.85
N PHE A 144 -4.78 -2.40 28.48
CA PHE A 144 -4.39 -1.35 29.44
C PHE A 144 -5.42 -1.16 30.56
N LEU A 145 -6.73 -1.17 30.23
CA LEU A 145 -7.74 -1.04 31.27
C LEU A 145 -7.69 -2.17 32.29
N ARG A 146 -7.63 -3.42 31.82
CA ARG A 146 -7.57 -4.58 32.71
C ARG A 146 -6.33 -4.54 33.61
N LEU A 147 -5.17 -4.17 33.05
CA LEU A 147 -3.90 -4.13 33.78
C LEU A 147 -3.96 -3.24 35.02
N ILE A 148 -4.67 -2.14 34.92
CA ILE A 148 -4.78 -1.19 36.01
C ILE A 148 -5.96 -1.51 36.91
N GLN A 149 -7.07 -2.06 36.39
CA GLN A 149 -8.23 -2.37 37.21
C GLN A 149 -7.83 -3.35 38.30
N ASN A 150 -6.83 -4.19 37.99
CA ASN A 150 -6.23 -5.17 38.88
C ASN A 150 -4.96 -4.65 39.59
N PHE A 151 -4.57 -3.38 39.42
CA PHE A 151 -3.38 -2.81 40.05
C PHE A 151 -3.75 -2.17 41.39
N GLU A 152 -3.19 -2.68 42.47
CA GLU A 152 -3.36 -2.14 43.82
C GLU A 152 -2.28 -1.09 44.12
N PHE A 153 -2.70 0.07 44.63
CA PHE A 153 -1.78 1.12 45.03
C PHE A 153 -1.14 0.80 46.40
N PRO A 154 0.12 1.22 46.65
CA PRO A 154 0.72 1.12 47.98
C PRO A 154 -0.16 1.73 49.06
N GLU A 155 -0.18 1.13 50.25
CA GLU A 155 -0.96 1.64 51.39
C GLU A 155 -0.54 3.06 51.77
N ASN A 156 0.76 3.34 51.74
CA ASN A 156 1.32 4.65 52.05
C ASN A 156 1.03 5.69 50.94
N PRO A 157 0.25 6.76 51.22
CA PRO A 157 -0.09 7.78 50.22
C PRO A 157 1.12 8.54 49.65
N SER A 158 2.21 8.68 50.41
CA SER A 158 3.41 9.38 49.92
C SER A 158 4.17 8.62 48.83
N GLU A 159 3.88 7.34 48.64
CA GLU A 159 4.47 6.50 47.58
C GLU A 159 3.61 6.48 46.30
N ARG A 160 2.43 7.13 46.32
CA ARG A 160 1.50 7.16 45.20
C ARG A 160 1.79 8.35 44.28
N THR A 161 2.74 8.16 43.35
CA THR A 161 3.02 9.15 42.31
C THR A 161 2.66 8.61 40.94
N LEU A 162 1.90 9.41 40.17
CA LEU A 162 1.66 9.17 38.74
C LEU A 162 2.49 10.16 37.94
N PHE A 163 3.19 9.66 36.92
CA PHE A 163 3.85 10.50 35.94
C PHE A 163 3.59 9.98 34.53
N THR A 164 3.73 10.87 33.55
CA THR A 164 3.68 10.54 32.14
C THR A 164 4.93 11.08 31.46
N MET A 165 5.50 10.30 30.55
CA MET A 165 6.67 10.70 29.77
C MET A 165 6.40 10.45 28.28
N ASP A 166 6.81 11.37 27.42
CA ASP A 166 6.70 11.24 25.97
C ASP A 166 8.09 11.15 25.33
N VAL A 167 8.26 10.19 24.41
CA VAL A 167 9.52 10.06 23.66
C VAL A 167 9.40 10.87 22.37
N SER A 168 10.15 11.97 22.32
CA SER A 168 10.20 12.82 21.15
C SER A 168 10.82 12.07 19.96
N SER A 169 10.09 12.02 18.84
CA SER A 169 10.60 11.53 17.56
C SER A 169 11.25 10.14 17.63
N LEU A 170 10.64 9.20 18.38
CA LEU A 170 11.19 7.87 18.65
C LEU A 170 11.80 7.19 17.41
N TYR A 171 11.00 6.99 16.36
CA TYR A 171 11.43 6.26 15.16
C TYR A 171 12.68 6.86 14.52
N THR A 172 12.72 8.18 14.31
CA THR A 172 13.86 8.84 13.64
C THR A 172 15.09 8.95 14.54
N SER A 173 14.93 8.78 15.84
CA SER A 173 16.01 8.96 16.82
C SER A 173 16.78 7.66 17.12
N ILE A 174 16.21 6.49 16.81
CA ILE A 174 16.82 5.18 17.10
C ILE A 174 18.11 4.96 16.30
N PRO A 175 19.28 4.83 16.95
CA PRO A 175 20.50 4.42 16.27
C PRO A 175 20.41 2.96 15.79
N HIS A 176 20.91 2.68 14.58
CA HIS A 176 20.83 1.32 14.01
C HIS A 176 21.56 0.28 14.87
N HIS A 177 22.74 0.61 15.42
CA HIS A 177 23.48 -0.30 16.29
C HIS A 177 22.70 -0.64 17.57
N ALA A 178 22.01 0.34 18.16
CA ALA A 178 21.19 0.13 19.35
C ALA A 178 19.97 -0.75 19.05
N ALA A 179 19.33 -0.53 17.90
CA ALA A 179 18.24 -1.38 17.42
C ALA A 179 18.70 -2.83 17.23
N LEU A 180 19.84 -3.05 16.56
CA LEU A 180 20.39 -4.39 16.33
C LEU A 180 20.81 -5.08 17.63
N ALA A 181 21.38 -4.35 18.58
CA ALA A 181 21.71 -4.88 19.91
C ALA A 181 20.47 -5.33 20.68
N ALA A 182 19.41 -4.50 20.69
CA ALA A 182 18.15 -4.84 21.33
C ALA A 182 17.48 -6.06 20.67
N ILE A 183 17.47 -6.11 19.33
CA ILE A 183 16.91 -7.25 18.60
C ILE A 183 17.68 -8.52 18.92
N ARG A 184 19.02 -8.47 18.96
CA ARG A 184 19.86 -9.61 19.36
C ARG A 184 19.47 -10.11 20.76
N HIS A 185 19.38 -9.19 21.72
CA HIS A 185 19.07 -9.50 23.11
C HIS A 185 17.79 -10.34 23.26
N TYR A 186 16.69 -9.96 22.58
CA TYR A 186 15.44 -10.71 22.64
C TYR A 186 15.41 -11.94 21.75
N LEU A 187 16.07 -11.87 20.59
CA LEU A 187 16.17 -12.99 19.68
C LEU A 187 16.92 -14.16 20.31
N ASP A 188 18.00 -13.91 21.06
CA ASP A 188 18.78 -14.97 21.71
C ASP A 188 18.02 -15.69 22.84
N GLN A 189 16.86 -15.17 23.26
CA GLN A 189 15.98 -15.77 24.27
C GLN A 189 14.86 -16.64 23.67
N ARG A 190 14.80 -16.78 22.34
CA ARG A 190 13.73 -17.52 21.67
C ARG A 190 13.85 -19.03 21.89
N GLN A 191 12.71 -19.70 22.02
CA GLN A 191 12.65 -21.15 22.19
C GLN A 191 13.07 -21.92 20.94
N ASP A 192 12.79 -21.39 19.75
CA ASP A 192 13.19 -21.98 18.47
C ASP A 192 14.34 -21.20 17.81
N PRO A 193 15.59 -21.67 17.95
CA PRO A 193 16.76 -21.08 17.30
C PRO A 193 17.04 -21.67 15.90
N SER A 194 16.08 -22.36 15.26
CA SER A 194 16.25 -23.02 13.94
C SER A 194 16.90 -22.13 12.88
N ILE A 195 16.55 -20.85 12.86
CA ILE A 195 17.23 -19.83 12.07
C ILE A 195 18.15 -19.03 12.99
N PRO A 196 19.45 -18.86 12.67
CA PRO A 196 20.40 -18.14 13.52
C PRO A 196 20.03 -16.68 13.78
N THR A 197 20.38 -16.15 14.96
CA THR A 197 20.12 -14.74 15.32
C THR A 197 20.83 -13.80 14.36
N THR A 198 22.06 -14.16 13.96
CA THR A 198 22.88 -13.42 13.00
C THR A 198 22.18 -13.23 11.65
N THR A 199 21.36 -14.21 11.23
CA THR A 199 20.53 -14.11 10.02
C THR A 199 19.50 -13.00 10.13
N PHE A 200 18.71 -13.00 11.21
CA PHE A 200 17.69 -11.97 11.43
C PHE A 200 18.30 -10.58 11.64
N LEU A 201 19.46 -10.50 12.30
CA LEU A 201 20.21 -9.25 12.43
C LEU A 201 20.66 -8.73 11.07
N ARG A 202 21.22 -9.59 10.21
CA ARG A 202 21.65 -9.19 8.87
C ARG A 202 20.47 -8.74 8.00
N LEU A 203 19.35 -9.44 8.07
CA LEU A 203 18.13 -9.04 7.38
C LEU A 203 17.58 -7.70 7.90
N THR A 204 17.57 -7.50 9.22
CA THR A 204 17.13 -6.23 9.83
C THR A 204 18.05 -5.08 9.44
N GLU A 205 19.37 -5.28 9.51
CA GLU A 205 20.37 -4.32 9.09
C GLU A 205 20.17 -3.90 7.63
N LEU A 206 19.87 -4.84 6.73
CA LEU A 206 19.52 -4.50 5.34
C LEU A 206 18.29 -3.59 5.27
N VAL A 207 17.22 -3.86 6.02
CA VAL A 207 16.04 -2.99 5.99
C VAL A 207 16.34 -1.59 6.54
N LEU A 208 17.13 -1.49 7.62
CA LEU A 208 17.47 -0.23 8.26
C LEU A 208 18.43 0.62 7.42
N THR A 209 19.46 0.02 6.84
CA THR A 209 20.53 0.72 6.10
C THR A 209 20.20 0.97 4.63
N GLN A 210 19.39 0.11 4.02
CA GLN A 210 18.98 0.25 2.62
C GLN A 210 17.63 0.94 2.47
N ASN A 211 17.21 1.72 3.47
CA ASN A 211 16.04 2.58 3.37
C ASN A 211 16.35 3.80 2.49
N CYS A 212 16.14 3.65 1.18
CA CYS A 212 16.26 4.72 0.21
C CYS A 212 14.88 5.12 -0.32
N PHE A 213 14.71 6.41 -0.57
CA PHE A 213 13.46 6.98 -1.07
C PHE A 213 13.71 8.19 -1.96
N GLN A 214 12.72 8.56 -2.75
CA GLN A 214 12.73 9.79 -3.54
C GLN A 214 11.80 10.85 -2.95
N PHE A 215 12.21 12.11 -3.10
CA PHE A 215 11.39 13.28 -2.85
C PHE A 215 11.70 14.37 -3.87
N ASN A 216 10.67 14.97 -4.49
CA ASN A 216 10.84 16.09 -5.43
C ASN A 216 11.91 15.86 -6.52
N GLY A 217 12.01 14.65 -7.06
CA GLY A 217 12.98 14.28 -8.11
C GLY A 217 14.41 14.00 -7.62
N ARG A 218 14.67 14.10 -6.31
CA ARG A 218 15.96 13.81 -5.66
C ARG A 218 15.86 12.51 -4.87
N PHE A 219 17.00 11.85 -4.67
CA PHE A 219 17.10 10.56 -3.98
C PHE A 219 17.81 10.72 -2.65
N PHE A 220 17.35 10.01 -1.63
CA PHE A 220 17.89 10.10 -0.29
C PHE A 220 17.98 8.71 0.34
N ARG A 221 18.97 8.52 1.21
CA ARG A 221 19.13 7.39 2.10
C ARG A 221 18.95 7.85 3.54
N GLN A 222 18.15 7.14 4.31
CA GLN A 222 18.10 7.35 5.76
C GLN A 222 19.24 6.58 6.43
N ILE A 223 20.14 7.30 7.10
CA ILE A 223 21.33 6.73 7.76
C ILE A 223 21.15 6.58 9.28
N LYS A 224 20.10 7.18 9.85
CA LYS A 224 19.74 7.07 11.27
C LYS A 224 18.23 6.94 11.43
N GLY A 225 17.81 6.17 12.43
CA GLY A 225 16.40 5.93 12.72
C GLY A 225 15.80 4.80 11.89
N VAL A 226 14.53 4.57 12.16
CA VAL A 226 13.69 3.56 11.53
C VAL A 226 12.68 4.28 10.64
N ALA A 227 12.56 3.84 9.39
CA ALA A 227 11.63 4.41 8.43
C ALA A 227 10.18 4.29 8.91
N MET A 228 9.48 5.42 9.09
CA MET A 228 8.04 5.38 9.33
C MET A 228 7.33 4.90 8.06
N GLY A 229 6.83 3.66 8.08
CA GLY A 229 6.18 3.01 6.92
C GLY A 229 6.77 1.65 6.55
N THR A 230 7.90 1.25 7.15
CA THR A 230 8.39 -0.13 7.06
C THR A 230 7.61 -1.05 8.00
N LYS A 231 7.40 -2.32 7.61
CA LYS A 231 6.54 -3.25 8.36
C LYS A 231 7.15 -3.63 9.71
N LEU A 232 8.46 -3.84 9.77
CA LEU A 232 9.15 -4.16 11.03
C LEU A 232 9.30 -2.96 11.96
N GLY A 233 8.96 -1.75 11.49
CA GLY A 233 9.28 -0.51 12.20
C GLY A 233 8.73 -0.45 13.63
N PRO A 234 7.44 -0.78 13.85
CA PRO A 234 6.87 -0.85 15.19
C PRO A 234 7.59 -1.86 16.09
N SER A 235 7.90 -3.04 15.57
CA SER A 235 8.56 -4.10 16.33
C SER A 235 9.97 -3.69 16.76
N VAL A 236 10.76 -3.12 15.83
CA VAL A 236 12.09 -2.57 16.13
C VAL A 236 12.02 -1.48 17.19
N ALA A 237 11.09 -0.52 17.04
CA ALA A 237 10.94 0.57 17.99
C ALA A 237 10.55 0.07 19.39
N CYS A 238 9.63 -0.90 19.47
CA CYS A 238 9.22 -1.45 20.75
C CYS A 238 10.33 -2.25 21.44
N LEU A 239 11.03 -3.14 20.73
CA LEU A 239 12.12 -3.93 21.30
C LEU A 239 13.30 -3.04 21.70
N THR A 240 13.62 -2.01 20.90
CA THR A 240 14.67 -1.04 21.27
C THR A 240 14.33 -0.31 22.57
N MET A 241 13.08 0.12 22.73
CA MET A 241 12.63 0.74 23.97
C MET A 241 12.61 -0.23 25.14
N GLY A 242 12.17 -1.48 24.94
CA GLY A 242 12.20 -2.51 25.99
C GLY A 242 13.61 -2.76 26.51
N HIS A 243 14.58 -2.89 25.61
CA HIS A 243 15.97 -3.09 25.99
C HIS A 243 16.56 -1.87 26.70
N PHE A 244 16.22 -0.66 26.25
CA PHE A 244 16.58 0.58 26.94
C PHE A 244 15.97 0.66 28.35
N GLU A 245 14.70 0.29 28.50
CA GLU A 245 13.98 0.25 29.78
C GLU A 245 14.67 -0.72 30.76
N GLU A 246 15.05 -1.92 30.32
CA GLU A 246 15.79 -2.89 31.13
C GLU A 246 17.16 -2.36 31.60
N GLN A 247 17.92 -1.74 30.69
CA GLN A 247 19.21 -1.12 31.02
C GLN A 247 19.05 0.05 32.00
N LEU A 248 18.01 0.87 31.81
CA LEU A 248 17.69 1.96 32.71
C LEU A 248 17.36 1.44 34.12
N PHE A 249 16.47 0.45 34.23
CA PHE A 249 16.04 -0.09 35.52
C PHE A 249 17.12 -0.92 36.23
N SER A 250 18.06 -1.52 35.52
CA SER A 250 19.21 -2.22 36.13
C SER A 250 20.21 -1.25 36.75
N ARG A 251 20.42 -0.07 36.15
CA ARG A 251 21.39 0.94 36.64
C ARG A 251 20.79 1.90 37.66
N TYR A 252 19.50 2.17 37.55
CA TYR A 252 18.83 3.14 38.40
C TYR A 252 18.57 2.57 39.80
N THR A 253 19.06 3.27 40.83
CA THR A 253 18.96 2.86 42.24
C THR A 253 17.87 3.63 43.01
N GLY A 254 17.24 4.64 42.40
CA GLY A 254 16.16 5.40 43.01
C GLY A 254 14.80 4.68 42.94
N ILE A 255 13.74 5.44 43.21
CA ILE A 255 12.36 4.93 43.24
C ILE A 255 11.91 4.48 41.84
N LYS A 256 11.65 3.18 41.68
CA LYS A 256 11.18 2.59 40.43
C LYS A 256 9.64 2.59 40.39
N PRO A 257 9.02 2.77 39.21
CA PRO A 257 7.58 2.65 39.08
C PRO A 257 7.16 1.21 39.35
N ILE A 258 6.15 1.03 40.21
CA ILE A 258 5.57 -0.28 40.52
C ILE A 258 4.82 -0.83 39.28
N LEU A 259 4.17 0.06 38.53
CA LEU A 259 3.57 -0.24 37.23
C LEU A 259 3.98 0.81 36.21
N TYR A 260 4.57 0.37 35.10
CA TYR A 260 4.84 1.21 33.94
C TYR A 260 4.37 0.51 32.66
N LYS A 261 3.77 1.27 31.75
CA LYS A 261 3.32 0.76 30.45
C LYS A 261 3.52 1.82 29.37
N ARG A 262 3.82 1.39 28.15
CA ARG A 262 4.07 2.27 27.01
C ARG A 262 2.95 2.13 25.97
N SER A 263 2.18 3.19 25.78
CA SER A 263 1.07 3.22 24.82
C SER A 263 1.48 3.85 23.49
N CYS A 264 0.97 3.30 22.38
CA CYS A 264 0.86 4.03 21.11
C CYS A 264 -0.54 4.68 21.08
N THR A 265 -0.60 5.96 21.45
CA THR A 265 -1.75 6.59 22.12
C THR A 265 -2.82 7.18 21.19
N ASN A 266 -4.11 6.86 21.45
CA ASN A 266 -5.24 7.82 21.59
C ASN A 266 -6.67 7.24 21.39
N SER A 267 -6.85 5.96 21.07
CA SER A 267 -8.19 5.33 20.91
C SER A 267 -8.70 4.63 22.17
N ILE A 268 -8.04 4.88 23.32
CA ILE A 268 -8.13 4.01 24.50
C ILE A 268 -9.48 4.12 25.25
N PRO A 269 -9.93 5.31 25.66
CA PRO A 269 -11.18 5.37 26.45
C PRO A 269 -12.42 4.87 25.69
N PHE A 270 -12.56 5.23 24.40
CA PHE A 270 -13.72 4.85 23.60
C PHE A 270 -13.79 3.34 23.30
N SER A 271 -12.67 2.70 22.93
CA SER A 271 -12.72 1.28 22.54
C SER A 271 -13.01 0.36 23.73
N GLN A 272 -12.92 0.90 24.96
CA GLN A 272 -13.25 0.20 26.20
C GLN A 272 -14.67 0.28 26.62
N LEU A 273 -15.19 1.49 26.55
CA LEU A 273 -16.60 1.69 26.71
C LEU A 273 -17.37 0.87 25.67
N LEU A 274 -16.87 0.77 24.43
CA LEU A 274 -17.47 -0.09 23.41
C LEU A 274 -17.37 -1.59 23.73
N ARG A 275 -16.32 -2.03 24.41
CA ARG A 275 -16.17 -3.43 24.83
C ARG A 275 -17.06 -3.76 26.02
N ALA A 276 -17.15 -2.88 27.01
CA ALA A 276 -18.07 -3.00 28.13
C ALA A 276 -19.53 -3.06 27.64
N ARG A 277 -19.87 -2.23 26.64
CA ARG A 277 -21.20 -2.21 26.02
C ARG A 277 -21.58 -3.54 25.36
N ARG A 278 -20.60 -4.32 24.90
CA ARG A 278 -20.81 -5.67 24.35
C ARG A 278 -21.02 -6.70 25.45
N ILE A 279 -20.28 -6.59 26.56
CA ILE A 279 -20.21 -7.65 27.58
C ILE A 279 -21.42 -7.59 28.54
N CYS A 280 -21.69 -6.42 29.12
CA CYS A 280 -22.78 -6.24 30.08
C CYS A 280 -24.12 -6.60 29.45
N SER A 281 -24.93 -7.43 30.10
CA SER A 281 -26.16 -8.01 29.53
C SER A 281 -27.32 -7.02 29.47
N ASP A 282 -27.35 -6.06 30.39
CA ASP A 282 -28.33 -4.97 30.45
C ASP A 282 -27.66 -3.60 30.69
N ASP A 283 -28.48 -2.54 30.57
CA ASP A 283 -28.02 -1.15 30.61
C ASP A 283 -27.69 -0.65 32.03
N GLN A 284 -28.25 -1.25 33.08
CA GLN A 284 -27.96 -0.85 34.47
C GLN A 284 -26.56 -1.32 34.87
N ASP A 285 -26.21 -2.55 34.51
CA ASP A 285 -24.86 -3.09 34.71
C ASP A 285 -23.82 -2.33 33.87
N PHE A 286 -24.15 -1.99 32.62
CA PHE A 286 -23.28 -1.15 31.81
C PHE A 286 -23.08 0.25 32.43
N ALA A 287 -24.12 0.86 32.99
CA ALA A 287 -24.02 2.18 33.62
C ALA A 287 -23.12 2.15 34.87
N LYS A 288 -23.16 1.07 35.66
CA LYS A 288 -22.27 0.88 36.82
C LYS A 288 -20.81 0.67 36.39
N VAL A 289 -20.57 -0.17 35.37
CA VAL A 289 -19.22 -0.50 34.87
C VAL A 289 -18.59 0.65 34.06
N SER A 290 -19.36 1.40 33.27
CA SER A 290 -18.86 2.55 32.49
C SER A 290 -18.43 3.72 33.38
N LYS A 291 -19.12 3.95 34.51
CA LYS A 291 -18.70 4.89 35.56
C LYS A 291 -17.38 4.46 36.22
N GLN A 292 -17.19 3.16 36.46
CA GLN A 292 -15.92 2.62 36.98
C GLN A 292 -14.78 2.77 35.96
N ILE A 293 -15.01 2.49 34.67
CA ILE A 293 -14.04 2.67 33.58
C ILE A 293 -13.62 4.14 33.40
N ILE A 294 -14.56 5.08 33.54
CA ILE A 294 -14.26 6.51 33.42
C ILE A 294 -13.52 7.04 34.65
N SER A 295 -14.00 6.75 35.88
CA SER A 295 -13.32 7.11 37.13
C SER A 295 -11.86 6.65 37.15
N PHE A 296 -11.62 5.44 36.65
CA PHE A 296 -10.29 4.89 36.43
C PHE A 296 -9.38 5.73 35.50
N PHE A 297 -9.92 6.28 34.41
CA PHE A 297 -9.13 7.04 33.43
C PHE A 297 -8.92 8.47 33.91
N GLU A 298 -9.86 9.01 34.69
CA GLU A 298 -9.75 10.27 35.40
C GLU A 298 -8.61 10.23 36.41
N GLN A 299 -8.53 9.15 37.21
CA GLN A 299 -7.41 8.89 38.14
C GLN A 299 -6.04 8.78 37.43
N ARG A 300 -6.03 8.62 36.10
CA ARG A 300 -4.83 8.58 35.24
C ARG A 300 -4.51 9.86 34.51
N GLN A 301 -5.16 10.96 34.91
CA GLN A 301 -4.98 12.29 34.34
C GLN A 301 -5.21 12.36 32.83
N TYR A 302 -6.03 11.46 32.27
CA TYR A 302 -6.57 11.69 30.94
C TYR A 302 -7.40 12.98 30.96
N PRO A 303 -7.31 13.85 29.94
CA PRO A 303 -8.04 15.11 29.95
C PRO A 303 -9.54 14.87 30.11
N GLN A 304 -10.17 15.57 31.06
CA GLN A 304 -11.60 15.39 31.38
C GLN A 304 -12.52 15.50 30.16
N ARG A 305 -12.17 16.36 29.19
CA ARG A 305 -12.87 16.50 27.89
C ARG A 305 -12.82 15.24 27.02
N VAL A 306 -11.79 14.42 27.11
CA VAL A 306 -11.64 13.18 26.33
C VAL A 306 -12.54 12.08 26.87
N LEU A 307 -12.64 12.01 28.21
CA LEU A 307 -13.43 11.00 28.92
C LEU A 307 -14.93 11.27 28.80
N SER A 308 -15.33 12.52 29.03
CA SER A 308 -16.71 12.98 28.82
C SER A 308 -17.21 12.77 27.38
N ASN A 309 -16.38 13.04 26.36
CA ASN A 309 -16.74 12.77 24.97
C ASN A 309 -16.83 11.27 24.63
N ALA A 310 -15.98 10.42 25.24
CA ALA A 310 -16.03 8.98 25.03
C ALA A 310 -17.30 8.36 25.64
N LEU A 311 -17.67 8.79 26.85
CA LEU A 311 -18.90 8.37 27.53
C LEU A 311 -20.15 8.85 26.79
N LYS A 312 -20.21 10.11 26.37
CA LYS A 312 -21.37 10.64 25.60
C LYS A 312 -21.61 9.87 24.30
N ARG A 313 -20.54 9.40 23.63
CA ARG A 313 -20.64 8.63 22.39
C ARG A 313 -21.10 7.18 22.60
N ILE A 314 -20.75 6.54 23.72
CA ILE A 314 -21.16 5.15 23.97
C ILE A 314 -22.58 5.03 24.51
N GLN A 315 -23.07 6.09 25.17
CA GLN A 315 -24.43 6.12 25.68
C GLN A 315 -25.47 5.99 24.55
N GLY A 316 -25.13 6.41 23.33
CA GLY A 316 -26.00 6.25 22.15
C GLY A 316 -25.86 4.93 21.37
N ILE A 317 -25.09 3.95 21.87
CA ILE A 317 -24.94 2.63 21.22
C ILE A 317 -25.51 1.56 22.14
N ASP A 318 -26.51 0.82 21.68
CA ASP A 318 -27.10 -0.30 22.42
C ASP A 318 -26.26 -1.58 22.31
N ARG A 319 -26.50 -2.53 23.22
CA ARG A 319 -25.74 -3.78 23.33
C ARG A 319 -25.91 -4.70 22.11
N ALA A 320 -27.11 -4.81 21.55
CA ALA A 320 -27.38 -5.68 20.41
C ALA A 320 -26.62 -5.21 19.16
N SER A 321 -26.61 -3.89 18.93
CA SER A 321 -25.84 -3.20 17.89
C SER A 321 -24.32 -3.35 18.10
N ALA A 322 -23.86 -3.46 19.35
CA ALA A 322 -22.45 -3.64 19.66
C ALA A 322 -21.98 -5.10 19.51
N LEU A 323 -22.81 -6.08 19.89
CA LEU A 323 -22.52 -7.53 19.84
C LEU A 323 -22.72 -8.17 18.47
N ALA A 324 -23.45 -7.51 17.57
CA ALA A 324 -23.61 -7.98 16.20
C ALA A 324 -22.22 -8.16 15.54
N PRO A 325 -21.92 -9.36 15.00
CA PRO A 325 -20.61 -9.59 14.40
C PRO A 325 -20.42 -8.69 13.17
N LYS A 326 -19.26 -8.03 13.08
CA LYS A 326 -18.66 -7.76 11.77
C LYS A 326 -18.13 -9.11 11.29
N THR A 327 -18.91 -9.86 10.54
CA THR A 327 -18.55 -11.24 10.18
C THR A 327 -17.46 -11.28 9.12
N ASP A 328 -16.27 -11.70 9.55
CA ASP A 328 -15.15 -12.32 8.81
C ASP A 328 -14.37 -13.12 9.90
N HIS A 329 -13.98 -14.40 9.83
CA HIS A 329 -14.01 -15.47 8.83
C HIS A 329 -13.97 -16.83 9.55
N THR A 330 -14.95 -17.72 9.33
CA THR A 330 -14.67 -19.16 9.17
C THR A 330 -13.95 -19.35 7.83
N PRO A 331 -13.14 -20.40 7.61
CA PRO A 331 -12.67 -20.71 6.27
C PRO A 331 -13.88 -21.13 5.43
N THR A 332 -14.48 -20.16 4.75
CA THR A 332 -15.69 -20.39 3.97
C THR A 332 -15.26 -20.96 2.63
N ARG A 333 -15.88 -22.06 2.18
CA ARG A 333 -15.80 -22.50 0.77
C ARG A 333 -16.65 -21.62 -0.16
N ARG A 334 -17.29 -20.57 0.39
CA ARG A 334 -18.09 -19.61 -0.36
C ARG A 334 -17.18 -18.65 -1.12
N ILE A 335 -17.44 -18.50 -2.40
CA ILE A 335 -16.76 -17.54 -3.25
C ILE A 335 -17.27 -16.12 -2.93
N PRO A 336 -16.39 -15.13 -2.69
CA PRO A 336 -16.81 -13.75 -2.47
C PRO A 336 -17.28 -13.10 -3.79
N LEU A 337 -18.55 -12.73 -3.83
CA LEU A 337 -19.14 -11.88 -4.87
C LEU A 337 -18.93 -10.41 -4.48
N VAL A 338 -17.87 -9.79 -5.00
CA VAL A 338 -17.52 -8.40 -4.68
C VAL A 338 -18.22 -7.44 -5.63
N LEU A 339 -19.18 -6.66 -5.11
CA LEU A 339 -19.93 -5.64 -5.86
C LEU A 339 -19.59 -4.23 -5.33
N SER A 340 -19.70 -3.21 -6.17
CA SER A 340 -19.60 -1.82 -5.67
C SER A 340 -20.92 -1.43 -5.02
N PHE A 341 -20.88 -0.82 -3.83
CA PHE A 341 -22.10 -0.48 -3.08
C PHE A 341 -22.96 0.52 -3.86
N HIS A 342 -24.12 0.09 -4.37
CA HIS A 342 -25.10 0.95 -5.04
C HIS A 342 -26.54 0.43 -4.80
N PRO A 343 -27.56 1.29 -4.60
CA PRO A 343 -28.93 0.86 -4.29
C PRO A 343 -29.57 -0.09 -5.32
N SER A 344 -29.18 0.02 -6.60
CA SER A 344 -29.68 -0.84 -7.69
C SER A 344 -29.08 -2.26 -7.72
N VAL A 345 -28.15 -2.58 -6.83
CA VAL A 345 -27.46 -3.89 -6.81
C VAL A 345 -28.28 -4.95 -6.06
N THR A 346 -29.20 -4.54 -5.18
CA THR A 346 -30.03 -5.45 -4.39
C THR A 346 -30.87 -6.44 -5.23
N PRO A 347 -31.51 -6.05 -6.35
CA PRO A 347 -32.22 -6.99 -7.23
C PRO A 347 -31.31 -8.05 -7.85
N ILE A 348 -30.07 -7.69 -8.23
CA ILE A 348 -29.08 -8.61 -8.82
C ILE A 348 -28.68 -9.68 -7.80
N VAL A 349 -28.38 -9.25 -6.57
CA VAL A 349 -28.07 -10.17 -5.46
C VAL A 349 -29.24 -11.14 -5.23
N ARG A 350 -30.48 -10.65 -5.18
CA ARG A 350 -31.67 -11.50 -5.02
C ARG A 350 -31.84 -12.52 -6.15
N ALA A 351 -31.59 -12.14 -7.40
CA ALA A 351 -31.69 -13.06 -8.54
C ALA A 351 -30.67 -14.20 -8.45
N ILE A 352 -29.45 -13.91 -7.99
CA ILE A 352 -28.39 -14.92 -7.81
C ILE A 352 -28.78 -15.91 -6.70
N TYR A 353 -29.24 -15.42 -5.54
CA TYR A 353 -29.66 -16.31 -4.45
C TYR A 353 -30.90 -17.16 -4.81
N ARG A 354 -31.82 -16.66 -5.64
CA ARG A 354 -32.99 -17.42 -6.11
C ARG A 354 -32.63 -18.60 -7.01
N ASN A 355 -31.57 -18.48 -7.79
CA ASN A 355 -31.15 -19.51 -8.76
C ASN A 355 -29.97 -20.35 -8.28
N VAL A 356 -29.64 -20.30 -6.98
CA VAL A 356 -28.45 -20.95 -6.44
C VAL A 356 -28.51 -22.48 -6.54
N GLU A 357 -29.70 -23.07 -6.48
CA GLU A 357 -29.88 -24.53 -6.61
C GLU A 357 -29.64 -25.00 -8.05
N THR A 358 -30.01 -24.21 -9.05
CA THR A 358 -29.68 -24.50 -10.46
C THR A 358 -28.16 -24.56 -10.66
N LEU A 359 -27.42 -23.63 -10.04
CA LEU A 359 -25.94 -23.60 -10.08
C LEU A 359 -25.28 -24.77 -9.33
N ARG A 360 -25.98 -25.37 -8.36
CA ARG A 360 -25.50 -26.54 -7.60
C ARG A 360 -25.71 -27.85 -8.34
N HIS A 361 -26.79 -27.94 -9.11
CA HIS A 361 -27.16 -29.16 -9.82
C HIS A 361 -26.54 -29.25 -11.22
N ASP A 362 -26.01 -28.14 -11.75
CA ASP A 362 -25.29 -28.12 -13.02
C ASP A 362 -23.89 -28.78 -12.90
N PRO A 363 -23.56 -29.77 -13.75
CA PRO A 363 -22.30 -30.51 -13.68
C PRO A 363 -21.03 -29.65 -13.85
N SER A 364 -21.12 -28.51 -14.54
CA SER A 364 -19.99 -27.64 -14.83
C SER A 364 -19.70 -26.62 -13.72
N THR A 365 -20.71 -26.28 -12.90
CA THR A 365 -20.58 -25.26 -11.83
C THR A 365 -20.62 -25.81 -10.42
N ARG A 366 -21.05 -27.06 -10.22
CA ARG A 366 -21.19 -27.71 -8.91
C ARG A 366 -19.92 -27.67 -8.05
N ASP A 367 -18.76 -27.92 -8.64
CA ASP A 367 -17.49 -27.96 -7.90
C ASP A 367 -16.98 -26.57 -7.51
N HIS A 368 -17.48 -25.52 -8.18
CA HIS A 368 -17.13 -24.13 -7.91
C HIS A 368 -18.09 -23.45 -6.92
N PHE A 369 -19.35 -23.89 -6.84
CA PHE A 369 -20.37 -23.30 -5.95
C PHE A 369 -20.97 -24.34 -4.98
N PRO A 370 -20.17 -24.98 -4.12
CA PRO A 370 -20.70 -25.89 -3.09
C PRO A 370 -21.64 -25.16 -2.13
N ASP A 371 -21.34 -23.88 -1.86
CA ASP A 371 -22.14 -22.99 -1.01
C ASP A 371 -22.50 -21.69 -1.75
N PRO A 372 -23.62 -21.03 -1.40
CA PRO A 372 -23.99 -19.74 -1.99
C PRO A 372 -22.87 -18.71 -1.81
N PRO A 373 -22.57 -17.87 -2.83
CA PRO A 373 -21.52 -16.87 -2.72
C PRO A 373 -21.78 -15.89 -1.57
N ILE A 374 -20.71 -15.33 -0.99
CA ILE A 374 -20.82 -14.27 0.02
C ILE A 374 -20.80 -12.93 -0.72
N THR A 375 -21.86 -12.14 -0.57
CA THR A 375 -21.89 -10.80 -1.16
C THR A 375 -21.07 -9.84 -0.30
N ALA A 376 -20.02 -9.25 -0.88
CA ALA A 376 -19.20 -8.24 -0.24
C ALA A 376 -19.30 -6.91 -1.02
N PHE A 377 -19.36 -5.80 -0.29
CA PHE A 377 -19.48 -4.47 -0.91
C PHE A 377 -18.19 -3.68 -0.81
N ARG A 378 -17.66 -3.24 -1.95
CA ARG A 378 -16.57 -2.27 -2.00
C ARG A 378 -17.15 -0.87 -1.80
N ILE A 379 -16.63 -0.14 -0.81
CA ILE A 379 -16.93 1.28 -0.61
C ILE A 379 -16.39 2.08 -1.79
N GLU A 380 -17.22 2.91 -2.41
CA GLU A 380 -16.77 3.84 -3.43
C GLU A 380 -15.76 4.87 -2.87
N LYS A 381 -14.90 5.40 -3.74
CA LYS A 381 -13.97 6.44 -3.31
C LYS A 381 -14.81 7.68 -2.97
N ASN A 382 -14.68 8.21 -1.76
CA ASN A 382 -15.25 9.52 -1.41
C ASN A 382 -14.33 10.65 -1.93
N ILE A 383 -14.81 11.89 -1.90
CA ILE A 383 -14.06 13.08 -2.36
C ILE A 383 -12.65 13.13 -1.75
N SER A 384 -12.52 12.90 -0.45
CA SER A 384 -11.22 12.84 0.24
C SER A 384 -10.28 11.78 -0.38
N LYS A 385 -10.78 10.55 -0.63
CA LYS A 385 -10.02 9.50 -1.34
C LYS A 385 -9.74 9.82 -2.81
N HIS A 386 -10.50 10.73 -3.44
CA HIS A 386 -10.26 11.19 -4.79
C HIS A 386 -9.17 12.27 -4.87
N LEU A 387 -9.08 13.13 -3.84
CA LEU A 387 -8.16 14.27 -3.78
C LEU A 387 -6.81 13.92 -3.14
N VAL A 388 -6.81 13.11 -2.07
CA VAL A 388 -5.61 12.74 -1.32
C VAL A 388 -4.75 11.77 -2.12
N ARG A 389 -3.44 12.08 -2.25
CA ARG A 389 -2.46 11.23 -2.91
C ARG A 389 -1.49 10.64 -1.90
N ALA A 390 -1.16 9.36 -2.02
CA ALA A 390 -0.15 8.71 -1.16
C ALA A 390 1.27 9.22 -1.45
N SER A 391 1.59 9.51 -2.71
CA SER A 391 2.89 10.05 -3.17
C SER A 391 2.73 11.44 -3.79
N GLN A 392 3.85 12.17 -3.92
CA GLN A 392 3.88 13.32 -4.83
C GLN A 392 3.74 12.82 -6.29
N PRO A 393 3.03 13.56 -7.16
CA PRO A 393 3.20 13.38 -8.60
C PRO A 393 4.69 13.57 -8.89
N GLN A 394 5.30 12.62 -9.62
CA GLN A 394 6.67 12.80 -10.09
C GLN A 394 6.80 14.16 -10.78
N ALA A 395 7.96 14.80 -10.61
CA ALA A 395 8.34 15.92 -11.46
C ALA A 395 8.14 15.46 -12.91
N VAL A 396 7.40 16.25 -13.67
CA VAL A 396 7.19 16.01 -15.10
C VAL A 396 8.56 16.10 -15.74
N VAL A 397 9.17 14.95 -16.06
CA VAL A 397 10.17 14.90 -17.12
C VAL A 397 9.44 15.48 -18.33
N PRO A 398 10.00 16.45 -19.07
CA PRO A 398 9.33 17.01 -20.23
C PRO A 398 8.90 15.85 -21.15
N ASP A 399 7.59 15.57 -21.16
CA ASP A 399 6.98 14.45 -21.86
C ASP A 399 7.16 14.70 -23.35
N THR A 400 8.26 14.21 -23.93
CA THR A 400 8.31 14.05 -25.39
C THR A 400 7.18 13.11 -25.76
N PRO A 401 6.24 13.53 -26.63
CA PRO A 401 5.16 12.68 -27.09
C PRO A 401 5.72 11.44 -27.81
N GLY A 402 5.05 10.30 -27.64
CA GLY A 402 5.47 9.03 -28.23
C GLY A 402 5.42 7.86 -27.25
N THR A 403 5.79 6.68 -27.72
CA THR A 403 5.85 5.46 -26.92
C THR A 403 7.30 5.03 -26.76
N PHE A 404 7.83 4.95 -25.54
CA PHE A 404 9.25 4.71 -25.31
C PHE A 404 9.48 3.35 -24.61
N PRO A 405 10.66 2.71 -24.78
CA PRO A 405 10.96 1.50 -24.03
C PRO A 405 10.95 1.79 -22.52
N CYS A 406 10.51 0.82 -21.73
CA CYS A 406 10.55 0.93 -20.27
C CYS A 406 11.93 0.56 -19.68
N ASN A 407 12.89 0.15 -20.51
CA ASN A 407 14.25 -0.26 -20.15
C ASN A 407 14.36 -1.31 -19.04
N ARG A 408 13.31 -2.10 -18.83
CA ARG A 408 13.35 -3.25 -17.92
C ARG A 408 14.01 -4.43 -18.63
N GLY A 409 15.01 -5.04 -18.00
CA GLY A 409 15.87 -6.07 -18.60
C GLY A 409 15.19 -7.35 -19.13
N ARG A 410 13.89 -7.56 -18.88
CA ARG A 410 13.10 -8.70 -19.40
C ARG A 410 11.81 -8.29 -20.12
N CYS A 411 11.73 -7.05 -20.62
CA CYS A 411 10.52 -6.59 -21.30
C CYS A 411 10.52 -6.97 -22.79
N ASN A 412 9.66 -7.92 -23.17
CA ASN A 412 9.47 -8.37 -24.56
C ASN A 412 8.90 -7.30 -25.50
N THR A 413 8.39 -6.20 -24.94
CA THR A 413 7.76 -5.10 -25.70
C THR A 413 8.76 -4.02 -26.09
N CYS A 414 9.82 -3.80 -25.31
CA CYS A 414 10.82 -2.77 -25.63
C CYS A 414 11.45 -2.91 -27.04
N PRO A 415 11.72 -4.13 -27.56
CA PRO A 415 12.28 -4.30 -28.90
C PRO A 415 11.32 -3.91 -30.04
N VAL A 416 10.01 -3.89 -29.80
CA VAL A 416 8.99 -3.63 -30.82
C VAL A 416 8.32 -2.26 -30.66
N VAL A 417 8.77 -1.44 -29.72
CA VAL A 417 8.23 -0.08 -29.51
C VAL A 417 8.90 0.93 -30.46
N SER A 418 8.11 1.87 -30.98
CA SER A 418 8.63 2.94 -31.85
C SER A 418 9.39 4.01 -31.06
N TYR A 419 10.65 4.28 -31.40
CA TYR A 419 11.46 5.34 -30.77
C TYR A 419 11.26 6.72 -31.40
N ASP A 420 10.34 6.84 -32.37
CA ASP A 420 10.17 8.07 -33.15
C ASP A 420 9.33 9.12 -32.39
N LYS A 421 9.95 10.27 -32.15
CA LYS A 421 9.39 11.42 -31.43
C LYS A 421 8.30 12.16 -32.22
N ASN A 422 8.19 11.92 -33.53
CA ASN A 422 7.24 12.57 -34.44
C ASN A 422 6.33 11.57 -35.16
N LEU A 423 6.15 10.36 -34.61
CA LEU A 423 5.40 9.30 -35.28
C LEU A 423 3.94 9.72 -35.56
N SER A 424 3.67 10.03 -36.82
CA SER A 424 2.33 10.12 -37.39
C SER A 424 1.91 8.74 -37.86
N ILE A 425 1.02 8.07 -37.11
CA ILE A 425 0.44 6.80 -37.54
C ILE A 425 -0.49 7.08 -38.72
N VAL A 426 -0.18 6.55 -39.90
CA VAL A 426 -0.97 6.73 -41.12
C VAL A 426 -1.79 5.47 -41.38
N GLY A 427 -3.11 5.63 -41.46
CA GLY A 427 -4.05 4.57 -41.79
C GLY A 427 -4.11 4.23 -43.27
N PRO A 428 -4.66 3.06 -43.65
CA PRO A 428 -4.91 2.68 -45.05
C PRO A 428 -5.78 3.69 -45.83
N ASN A 429 -6.63 4.46 -45.14
CA ASN A 429 -7.43 5.54 -45.70
C ASN A 429 -6.68 6.89 -45.81
N ASN A 430 -5.36 6.89 -45.65
CA ASN A 430 -4.48 8.07 -45.64
C ASN A 430 -4.76 9.07 -44.48
N ASN A 431 -5.62 8.71 -43.52
CA ASN A 431 -5.81 9.52 -42.32
C ASN A 431 -4.66 9.35 -41.34
N ARG A 432 -4.32 10.44 -40.64
CA ARG A 432 -3.19 10.50 -39.72
C ARG A 432 -3.63 10.61 -38.28
N PHE A 433 -2.91 9.93 -37.39
CA PHE A 433 -3.03 10.09 -35.96
C PHE A 433 -1.65 10.41 -35.34
N ASN A 434 -1.56 11.59 -34.74
CA ASN A 434 -0.37 12.04 -34.03
C ASN A 434 -0.50 11.71 -32.54
N VAL A 435 0.53 11.07 -32.00
CA VAL A 435 0.59 10.77 -30.57
C VAL A 435 1.04 12.01 -29.82
N HIS A 436 0.16 12.59 -29.00
CA HIS A 436 0.44 13.82 -28.23
C HIS A 436 0.79 13.57 -26.76
N GLN A 437 0.77 12.30 -26.34
CA GLN A 437 1.02 11.90 -24.95
C GLN A 437 2.29 11.06 -24.88
N HIS A 438 2.91 11.05 -23.69
CA HIS A 438 4.03 10.18 -23.41
C HIS A 438 3.54 8.82 -22.89
N PHE A 439 4.07 7.76 -23.48
CA PHE A 439 3.78 6.38 -23.10
C PHE A 439 5.05 5.57 -22.94
N THR A 440 4.97 4.50 -22.16
CA THR A 440 6.01 3.48 -22.08
C THR A 440 5.39 2.09 -22.14
N CYS A 441 6.21 1.03 -22.23
CA CYS A 441 5.73 -0.35 -22.12
C CYS A 441 4.93 -0.61 -20.82
N THR A 442 5.09 0.24 -19.79
CA THR A 442 4.38 0.11 -18.50
C THR A 442 3.07 0.89 -18.42
N SER A 443 2.74 1.69 -19.44
CA SER A 443 1.49 2.42 -19.51
C SER A 443 0.30 1.46 -19.49
N ALA A 444 -0.73 1.78 -18.71
CA ALA A 444 -1.94 0.98 -18.54
C ALA A 444 -3.18 1.83 -18.80
N ASN A 445 -4.31 1.18 -19.07
CA ASN A 445 -5.56 1.83 -19.49
C ASN A 445 -5.36 2.65 -20.77
N VAL A 446 -4.85 2.00 -21.82
CA VAL A 446 -4.49 2.66 -23.08
C VAL A 446 -5.15 1.98 -24.28
N VAL A 447 -5.40 2.77 -25.32
CA VAL A 447 -5.60 2.30 -26.69
C VAL A 447 -4.25 2.33 -27.39
N TYR A 448 -3.89 1.23 -28.05
CA TYR A 448 -2.62 1.05 -28.73
C TYR A 448 -2.84 0.61 -30.18
N VAL A 449 -1.83 0.84 -31.00
CA VAL A 449 -1.78 0.48 -32.41
C VAL A 449 -0.59 -0.44 -32.66
N LEU A 450 -0.85 -1.56 -33.34
CA LEU A 450 0.18 -2.40 -33.93
C LEU A 450 0.27 -2.05 -35.42
N VAL A 451 1.49 -1.89 -35.91
CA VAL A 451 1.80 -1.55 -37.29
C VAL A 451 2.70 -2.63 -37.86
N CYS A 452 2.37 -3.15 -39.04
CA CYS A 452 3.33 -3.89 -39.84
C CYS A 452 4.14 -2.93 -40.68
N LYS A 453 5.44 -2.78 -40.42
CA LYS A 453 6.34 -1.87 -41.16
C LYS A 453 6.55 -2.29 -42.63
N ARG A 454 6.20 -3.53 -43.00
CA ARG A 454 6.39 -4.06 -44.35
C ARG A 454 5.25 -3.71 -45.30
N CYS A 455 4.00 -3.85 -44.83
CA CYS A 455 2.80 -3.62 -45.65
C CYS A 455 1.93 -2.45 -45.15
N ASN A 456 2.34 -1.77 -44.07
CA ASN A 456 1.63 -0.69 -43.40
C ASN A 456 0.20 -1.01 -42.94
N ILE A 457 -0.14 -2.30 -42.81
CA ILE A 457 -1.42 -2.69 -42.23
C ILE A 457 -1.41 -2.43 -40.72
N LEU A 458 -2.57 -2.00 -40.20
CA LEU A 458 -2.73 -1.59 -38.82
C LEU A 458 -3.73 -2.49 -38.07
N TYR A 459 -3.48 -2.65 -36.78
CA TYR A 459 -4.43 -3.18 -35.79
C TYR A 459 -4.55 -2.19 -34.63
N VAL A 460 -5.77 -1.81 -34.25
CA VAL A 460 -6.03 -1.04 -33.03
C VAL A 460 -6.57 -1.99 -31.97
N GLY A 461 -6.07 -1.84 -30.73
CA GLY A 461 -6.53 -2.62 -29.58
C GLY A 461 -6.59 -1.77 -28.31
N GLU A 462 -7.39 -2.18 -27.34
CA GLU A 462 -7.38 -1.62 -25.99
C GLU A 462 -6.78 -2.55 -24.92
N THR A 463 -6.32 -1.96 -23.81
CA THR A 463 -5.94 -2.72 -22.61
C THR A 463 -6.15 -1.93 -21.32
N LYS A 464 -6.77 -2.56 -20.32
CA LYS A 464 -6.77 -2.09 -18.91
C LYS A 464 -5.44 -2.32 -18.22
N ARG A 465 -4.74 -3.40 -18.59
CA ARG A 465 -3.46 -3.83 -18.02
C ARG A 465 -2.32 -3.04 -18.64
N ARG A 466 -1.07 -3.35 -18.28
CA ARG A 466 0.09 -2.72 -18.90
C ARG A 466 0.15 -3.09 -20.38
N LEU A 467 0.58 -2.15 -21.21
CA LEU A 467 0.82 -2.37 -22.64
C LEU A 467 1.73 -3.57 -22.85
N ALA A 468 2.77 -3.73 -22.01
CA ALA A 468 3.69 -4.85 -22.08
C ALA A 468 3.01 -6.22 -21.94
N ASP A 469 2.03 -6.33 -21.05
CA ASP A 469 1.32 -7.60 -20.81
C ASP A 469 0.51 -7.97 -22.07
N ARG A 470 -0.19 -6.98 -22.64
CA ARG A 470 -1.01 -7.17 -23.84
C ARG A 470 -0.18 -7.46 -25.09
N VAL A 471 0.93 -6.75 -25.29
CA VAL A 471 1.83 -7.00 -26.41
C VAL A 471 2.50 -8.36 -26.28
N THR A 472 2.85 -8.79 -25.07
CA THR A 472 3.42 -10.13 -24.83
C THR A 472 2.44 -11.23 -25.26
N GLU A 473 1.14 -11.04 -25.06
CA GLU A 473 0.11 -11.96 -25.56
C GLU A 473 0.09 -12.01 -27.09
N HIS A 474 0.12 -10.86 -27.77
CA HIS A 474 0.22 -10.82 -29.24
C HIS A 474 1.48 -11.53 -29.76
N LEU A 475 2.63 -11.22 -29.15
CA LEU A 475 3.91 -11.86 -29.50
C LEU A 475 3.86 -13.38 -29.28
N ARG A 476 3.20 -13.85 -28.22
CA ARG A 476 2.99 -15.28 -27.97
C ARG A 476 2.10 -15.91 -29.04
N SER A 477 0.98 -15.28 -29.39
CA SER A 477 0.07 -15.78 -30.43
C SER A 477 0.74 -15.88 -31.80
N ILE A 478 1.59 -14.90 -32.15
CA ILE A 478 2.41 -14.94 -33.37
C ILE A 478 3.37 -16.14 -33.31
N LYS A 479 4.17 -16.25 -32.24
CA LYS A 479 5.18 -17.32 -32.08
C LYS A 479 4.59 -18.73 -32.08
N GLN A 480 3.36 -18.90 -31.57
CA GLN A 480 2.69 -20.19 -31.48
C GLN A 480 1.82 -20.51 -32.71
N ASN A 481 1.76 -19.62 -33.71
CA ASN A 481 0.90 -19.74 -34.87
C ASN A 481 -0.57 -20.07 -34.51
N LEU A 482 -1.11 -19.37 -33.51
CA LEU A 482 -2.46 -19.65 -33.03
C LEU A 482 -3.51 -19.21 -34.07
N PRO A 483 -4.41 -20.11 -34.51
CA PRO A 483 -5.49 -19.76 -35.41
C PRO A 483 -6.52 -18.84 -34.73
N GLY A 484 -7.22 -18.02 -35.51
CA GLY A 484 -8.31 -17.16 -35.03
C GLY A 484 -7.89 -15.78 -34.50
N PHE A 485 -6.59 -15.46 -34.46
CA PHE A 485 -6.09 -14.13 -34.08
C PHE A 485 -5.62 -13.36 -35.32
N PRO A 486 -6.30 -12.25 -35.73
CA PRO A 486 -5.97 -11.53 -36.97
C PRO A 486 -4.51 -11.07 -37.06
N VAL A 487 -3.97 -10.60 -35.92
CA VAL A 487 -2.55 -10.20 -35.81
C VAL A 487 -1.63 -11.40 -36.01
N ALA A 488 -1.93 -12.56 -35.42
CA ALA A 488 -1.11 -13.75 -35.59
C ALA A 488 -1.16 -14.28 -37.02
N THR A 489 -2.36 -14.35 -37.62
CA THR A 489 -2.55 -14.77 -39.01
C THR A 489 -1.79 -13.88 -40.00
N HIS A 490 -1.67 -12.59 -39.72
CA HIS A 490 -0.93 -11.66 -40.59
C HIS A 490 0.60 -11.82 -40.54
N PHE A 491 1.17 -12.24 -39.41
CA PHE A 491 2.63 -12.38 -39.24
C PHE A 491 3.12 -13.83 -39.38
N ASN A 492 2.22 -14.76 -39.75
CA ASN A 492 2.51 -16.16 -39.96
C ASN A 492 2.19 -16.59 -41.41
N PRO A 493 2.72 -17.72 -41.90
CA PRO A 493 2.45 -18.21 -43.25
C PRO A 493 0.95 -18.35 -43.53
N PRO A 494 0.46 -18.02 -44.75
CA PRO A 494 1.20 -17.78 -45.99
C PRO A 494 1.66 -16.32 -46.22
N SER A 495 1.57 -15.44 -45.21
CA SER A 495 2.02 -14.06 -45.35
C SER A 495 3.55 -13.96 -45.54
N THR A 496 4.00 -12.88 -46.20
CA THR A 496 5.43 -12.53 -46.28
C THR A 496 5.89 -11.65 -45.12
N CYS A 497 5.02 -11.31 -44.17
CA CYS A 497 5.31 -10.42 -43.04
C CYS A 497 5.78 -11.24 -41.83
N SER A 498 6.78 -10.74 -41.10
CA SER A 498 7.38 -11.44 -39.96
C SER A 498 7.25 -10.63 -38.66
N ILE A 499 7.48 -11.28 -37.52
CA ILE A 499 7.48 -10.60 -36.21
C ILE A 499 8.48 -9.43 -36.11
N ARG A 500 9.52 -9.40 -36.96
CA ARG A 500 10.50 -8.29 -37.01
C ARG A 500 9.90 -7.01 -37.63
N ASP A 501 8.84 -7.18 -38.41
CA ASP A 501 8.11 -6.10 -39.05
C ASP A 501 7.07 -5.48 -38.11
N LEU A 502 6.83 -6.08 -36.94
CA LEU A 502 5.91 -5.56 -35.94
C LEU A 502 6.48 -4.32 -35.23
N MET A 503 5.67 -3.27 -35.19
CA MET A 503 5.89 -2.08 -34.38
C MET A 503 4.65 -1.80 -33.51
N VAL A 504 4.88 -1.32 -32.30
CA VAL A 504 3.85 -0.97 -31.32
C VAL A 504 3.95 0.50 -30.96
N SER A 505 2.81 1.18 -30.94
CA SER A 505 2.69 2.53 -30.39
C SER A 505 1.41 2.65 -29.57
N ALA A 506 1.51 3.14 -28.33
CA ALA A 506 0.34 3.59 -27.58
C ALA A 506 -0.13 4.94 -28.13
N ALA A 507 -1.45 5.09 -28.25
CA ALA A 507 -2.07 6.22 -28.91
C ALA A 507 -2.86 7.11 -27.94
N ILE A 508 -3.67 6.51 -27.06
CA ILE A 508 -4.61 7.25 -26.21
C ILE A 508 -4.56 6.69 -24.79
N SER A 509 -4.33 7.54 -23.79
CA SER A 509 -4.55 7.21 -22.38
C SER A 509 -6.01 7.47 -22.01
N CYS A 510 -6.69 6.42 -21.54
CA CYS A 510 -8.05 6.52 -21.06
C CYS A 510 -8.01 6.67 -19.53
N ARG A 511 -8.73 7.67 -19.00
CA ARG A 511 -8.87 7.89 -17.53
C ARG A 511 -10.29 7.63 -17.02
N GLY A 512 -11.21 7.31 -17.94
CA GLY A 512 -12.62 7.06 -17.68
C GLY A 512 -12.94 5.58 -17.46
N SER A 513 -14.22 5.27 -17.62
CA SER A 513 -14.81 3.93 -17.54
C SER A 513 -14.33 3.02 -18.67
N ASP A 514 -14.67 1.73 -18.60
CA ASP A 514 -14.36 0.78 -19.67
C ASP A 514 -15.04 1.16 -20.99
N HIS A 515 -16.23 1.75 -20.90
CA HIS A 515 -16.97 2.26 -22.04
C HIS A 515 -16.21 3.40 -22.75
N ASP A 516 -15.53 4.28 -21.99
CA ASP A 516 -14.76 5.39 -22.57
C ASP A 516 -13.55 4.90 -23.37
N ARG A 517 -12.95 3.78 -22.95
CA ARG A 517 -11.79 3.18 -23.63
C ARG A 517 -12.22 2.44 -24.89
N LEU A 518 -13.33 1.69 -24.82
CA LEU A 518 -13.94 1.04 -26.00
C LEU A 518 -14.38 2.09 -27.04
N ALA A 519 -15.00 3.19 -26.58
CA ALA A 519 -15.36 4.30 -27.47
C ALA A 519 -14.14 5.02 -28.08
N ALA A 520 -13.01 5.09 -27.36
CA ALA A 520 -11.76 5.62 -27.90
C ALA A 520 -11.12 4.67 -28.92
N GLU A 521 -11.16 3.36 -28.68
CA GLU A 521 -10.72 2.32 -29.60
C GLU A 521 -11.54 2.37 -30.90
N ASN A 522 -12.87 2.32 -30.81
CA ASN A 522 -13.77 2.37 -31.96
C ASN A 522 -13.57 3.64 -32.80
N ARG A 523 -13.42 4.80 -32.16
CA ARG A 523 -13.10 6.05 -32.87
C ARG A 523 -11.76 5.99 -33.60
N LEU A 524 -10.76 5.36 -33.00
CA LEU A 524 -9.44 5.25 -33.60
C LEU A 524 -9.43 4.23 -34.76
N ILE A 525 -10.16 3.12 -34.64
CA ILE A 525 -10.40 2.15 -35.71
C ILE A 525 -11.03 2.85 -36.93
N MET A 526 -12.10 3.61 -36.71
CA MET A 526 -12.79 4.33 -37.79
C MET A 526 -11.91 5.41 -38.41
N LYS A 527 -11.21 6.19 -37.58
CA LYS A 527 -10.32 7.26 -38.05
C LYS A 527 -9.19 6.70 -38.92
N LEU A 528 -8.51 5.66 -38.46
CA LEU A 528 -7.37 5.06 -39.16
C LEU A 528 -7.79 4.03 -40.21
N GLY A 529 -9.07 3.67 -40.32
CA GLY A 529 -9.55 2.72 -41.33
C GLY A 529 -8.97 1.31 -41.17
N THR A 530 -8.90 0.80 -39.94
CA THR A 530 -8.21 -0.47 -39.64
C THR A 530 -9.11 -1.71 -39.73
N LEU A 531 -10.31 -1.59 -40.28
CA LEU A 531 -11.23 -2.70 -40.50
C LEU A 531 -10.82 -3.54 -41.72
N SER A 532 -10.95 -4.86 -41.60
CA SER A 532 -10.80 -5.80 -42.71
C SER A 532 -11.74 -5.44 -43.87
N PRO A 533 -11.28 -5.48 -45.15
CA PRO A 533 -10.02 -6.05 -45.63
C PRO A 533 -8.82 -5.10 -45.61
N HIS A 534 -9.02 -3.81 -45.32
CA HIS A 534 -7.95 -2.80 -45.40
C HIS A 534 -7.07 -2.73 -44.16
N GLY A 535 -7.54 -3.26 -43.02
CA GLY A 535 -6.77 -3.43 -41.78
C GLY A 535 -7.03 -4.77 -41.09
N LEU A 536 -6.49 -4.95 -39.89
CA LEU A 536 -6.53 -6.23 -39.16
C LEU A 536 -7.72 -6.37 -38.18
N ASN A 537 -8.51 -5.33 -37.95
CA ASN A 537 -9.68 -5.41 -37.07
C ASN A 537 -10.84 -6.10 -37.81
N VAL A 538 -11.38 -7.20 -37.27
CA VAL A 538 -12.38 -8.05 -37.96
C VAL A 538 -13.84 -7.74 -37.63
N ARG A 539 -14.14 -7.10 -36.50
CA ARG A 539 -15.50 -6.62 -36.15
C ARG A 539 -15.41 -5.39 -35.25
N LEU A 540 -16.35 -4.46 -35.39
CA LEU A 540 -16.67 -3.49 -34.34
C LEU A 540 -17.66 -4.18 -33.40
N GLU A 541 -17.37 -4.18 -32.10
CA GLU A 541 -18.43 -4.36 -31.11
C GLU A 541 -19.29 -3.10 -31.16
N LEU A 542 -20.40 -3.17 -31.90
CA LEU A 542 -21.40 -2.11 -31.91
C LEU A 542 -21.95 -1.98 -30.48
N LEU A 543 -21.87 -0.76 -29.94
CA LEU A 543 -22.34 -0.40 -28.60
C LEU A 543 -23.83 -0.68 -28.41
#